data_AF-B2WMQ5-F1
#
_entry.id   AF-B2WMQ5-F1
#
_cell.length_a   1.000
_cell.length_b   1.000
_cell.length_c   1.000
_cell.angle_alpha   90.00
_cell.angle_beta   90.00
_cell.angle_gamma   90.00
#
_symmetry.space_group_name_H-M   'P 1'
#
loop_
_entity.id
_entity.type
_entity.pdbx_description
1 polymer ?
#
loop_
_entity_poly.entity_id
_entity_poly.type
_entity_poly.pdbx_seq_one_letter_code
_entity_poly.pdbx_strand_id
1 'polypeptide(L)'
;MGSVIEYLYTGEYFPKRTSAARDAPLEKDPRQPLADNEGLGLLVHARIYTLADRLQLPELRSLAHSKIHRTASTAKGELAYARYVYKESNPEDATIRKPVAAFWATRSFSLRHDAEPEFKAMCLEFPQFSYDVLQLVLDQQEKKRTADDTPTRSGPSVVPGSTRKRARVSQV
;
A
#
# COMPACT_ATOMS: atom_id res chain seq x y z
N MET A 1 -21.02 -9.74 -9.12
CA MET A 1 -22.18 -8.84 -9.32
C MET A 1 -23.05 -8.70 -8.08
N GLY A 2 -23.15 -9.70 -7.18
CA GLY A 2 -23.93 -9.56 -5.94
C GLY A 2 -23.47 -8.47 -4.96
N SER A 3 -22.17 -8.15 -4.93
CA SER A 3 -21.60 -7.22 -3.94
C SER A 3 -22.11 -5.78 -4.03
N VAL A 4 -22.38 -5.26 -5.23
CA VAL A 4 -22.94 -3.90 -5.39
C VAL A 4 -24.38 -3.86 -4.88
N ILE A 5 -25.17 -4.89 -5.20
CA ILE A 5 -26.54 -5.00 -4.72
C ILE A 5 -26.54 -5.12 -3.19
N GLU A 6 -25.68 -5.98 -2.62
CA GLU A 6 -25.52 -6.11 -1.17
C GLU A 6 -25.17 -4.77 -0.51
N TYR A 7 -24.28 -3.99 -1.12
CA TYR A 7 -23.94 -2.65 -0.67
C TYR A 7 -25.15 -1.69 -0.70
N LEU A 8 -25.94 -1.70 -1.77
CA LEU A 8 -27.12 -0.83 -1.86
C LEU A 8 -28.17 -1.16 -0.78
N TYR A 9 -28.27 -2.42 -0.35
CA TYR A 9 -29.19 -2.83 0.70
C TYR A 9 -28.65 -2.67 2.12
N THR A 10 -27.34 -2.83 2.33
CA THR A 10 -26.75 -2.93 3.68
C THR A 10 -25.70 -1.87 4.00
N GLY A 11 -25.29 -1.07 3.03
CA GLY A 11 -24.15 -0.15 3.13
C GLY A 11 -22.78 -0.83 3.16
N GLU A 12 -22.74 -2.15 3.00
CA GLU A 12 -21.53 -2.97 3.11
C GLU A 12 -21.60 -4.14 2.10
N TYR A 13 -20.48 -4.77 1.79
CA TYR A 13 -20.50 -5.97 0.93
C TYR A 13 -19.52 -7.03 1.42
N PHE A 14 -19.74 -8.30 1.09
CA PHE A 14 -18.84 -9.36 1.52
C PHE A 14 -17.48 -9.36 0.78
N PRO A 15 -16.33 -9.59 1.45
CA PRO A 15 -16.16 -9.76 2.90
C PRO A 15 -16.35 -8.47 3.70
N LYS A 16 -17.08 -8.53 4.82
CA LYS A 16 -17.40 -7.36 5.65
C LYS A 16 -16.26 -7.05 6.61
N ARG A 17 -16.23 -5.83 7.15
CA ARG A 17 -15.32 -5.50 8.26
C ARG A 17 -15.83 -6.19 9.52
N THR A 18 -14.93 -6.79 10.30
CA THR A 18 -15.31 -7.50 11.55
C THR A 18 -15.80 -6.57 12.66
N SER A 19 -15.51 -5.26 12.56
CA SER A 19 -16.04 -4.23 13.44
C SER A 19 -16.12 -2.88 12.73
N ALA A 20 -16.74 -1.90 13.38
CA ALA A 20 -16.82 -0.52 12.87
C ALA A 20 -15.49 0.25 12.95
N ALA A 21 -14.46 -0.32 13.58
CA ALA A 21 -13.15 0.31 13.67
C ALA A 21 -12.55 0.48 12.26
N ARG A 22 -11.84 1.60 12.05
CA ARG A 22 -11.21 1.88 10.76
C ARG A 22 -10.28 0.76 10.34
N ASP A 23 -9.52 0.17 11.25
CA ASP A 23 -8.50 -0.85 10.93
C ASP A 23 -8.99 -2.28 11.17
N ALA A 24 -10.32 -2.47 11.28
CA ALA A 24 -10.89 -3.79 11.46
C ALA A 24 -10.52 -4.72 10.29
N PRO A 25 -10.06 -5.96 10.56
CA PRO A 25 -9.80 -6.93 9.51
C PRO A 25 -11.08 -7.29 8.77
N LEU A 26 -10.92 -7.84 7.56
CA LEU A 26 -12.04 -8.38 6.80
C LEU A 26 -12.40 -9.79 7.29
N GLU A 27 -13.68 -10.12 7.20
CA GLU A 27 -14.15 -11.49 7.37
C GLU A 27 -13.40 -12.44 6.44
N LYS A 28 -13.14 -13.67 6.90
CA LYS A 28 -12.48 -14.68 6.09
C LYS A 28 -13.45 -15.20 5.04
N ASP A 29 -13.05 -15.11 3.76
CA ASP A 29 -13.78 -15.74 2.68
C ASP A 29 -13.44 -17.24 2.59
N PRO A 30 -14.38 -18.17 2.84
CA PRO A 30 -14.12 -19.60 2.70
C PRO A 30 -13.86 -20.02 1.25
N ARG A 31 -14.17 -19.16 0.27
CA ARG A 31 -13.94 -19.42 -1.16
C ARG A 31 -12.53 -19.02 -1.61
N GLN A 32 -11.81 -18.26 -0.79
CA GLN A 32 -10.44 -17.86 -1.12
C GLN A 32 -9.45 -19.00 -0.79
N PRO A 33 -8.52 -19.31 -1.70
CA PRO A 33 -7.47 -20.28 -1.43
C PRO A 33 -6.55 -19.78 -0.32
N LEU A 34 -5.86 -20.71 0.35
CA LEU A 34 -4.88 -20.36 1.41
C LEU A 34 -3.73 -19.49 0.88
N ALA A 35 -3.30 -19.76 -0.35
CA ALA A 35 -2.34 -18.95 -1.08
C ALA A 35 -3.03 -18.33 -2.30
N ASP A 36 -3.32 -17.04 -2.22
CA ASP A 36 -4.02 -16.31 -3.28
C ASP A 36 -3.08 -15.91 -4.42
N ASN A 37 -2.70 -16.89 -5.25
CA ASN A 37 -1.83 -16.68 -6.40
C ASN A 37 -2.53 -15.98 -7.58
N GLU A 38 -3.86 -16.06 -7.64
CA GLU A 38 -4.66 -15.40 -8.68
C GLU A 38 -5.13 -14.00 -8.26
N GLY A 39 -4.92 -13.62 -7.00
CA GLY A 39 -5.33 -12.33 -6.45
C GLY A 39 -6.84 -12.20 -6.34
N LEU A 40 -7.59 -13.30 -6.17
CA LEU A 40 -9.05 -13.32 -6.13
C LEU A 40 -9.60 -12.35 -5.09
N GLY A 41 -8.99 -12.27 -3.90
CA GLY A 41 -9.42 -11.35 -2.85
C GLY A 41 -9.27 -9.90 -3.28
N LEU A 42 -8.10 -9.53 -3.79
CA LEU A 42 -7.81 -8.17 -4.26
C LEU A 42 -8.68 -7.80 -5.46
N LEU A 43 -8.84 -8.72 -6.43
CA LEU A 43 -9.58 -8.50 -7.66
C LEU A 43 -11.07 -8.25 -7.42
N VAL A 44 -11.68 -8.88 -6.40
CA VAL A 44 -13.07 -8.57 -6.03
C VAL A 44 -13.21 -7.10 -5.67
N HIS A 45 -12.32 -6.57 -4.81
CA HIS A 45 -12.37 -5.17 -4.41
C HIS A 45 -11.98 -4.22 -5.53
N ALA A 46 -10.99 -4.56 -6.34
CA ALA A 46 -10.59 -3.76 -7.49
C ALA A 46 -11.72 -3.63 -8.51
N ARG A 47 -12.44 -4.72 -8.80
CA ARG A 47 -13.62 -4.72 -9.70
C ARG A 47 -14.77 -3.89 -9.15
N ILE A 48 -15.00 -3.94 -7.83
CA ILE A 48 -16.04 -3.11 -7.20
C ILE A 48 -15.62 -1.65 -7.22
N TYR A 49 -14.35 -1.34 -6.99
CA TYR A 49 -13.81 0.01 -7.05
C TYR A 49 -14.00 0.63 -8.44
N THR A 50 -13.62 -0.07 -9.51
CA THR A 50 -13.78 0.42 -10.89
C THR A 50 -15.24 0.52 -11.29
N LEU A 51 -16.08 -0.43 -10.86
CA LEU A 51 -17.52 -0.38 -11.13
C LEU A 51 -18.20 0.78 -10.37
N ALA A 52 -17.82 1.02 -9.12
CA ALA A 52 -18.33 2.14 -8.32
C ALA A 52 -17.97 3.49 -8.94
N ASP A 53 -16.77 3.61 -9.49
CA ASP A 53 -16.35 4.81 -10.22
C ASP A 53 -17.23 5.04 -11.47
N ARG A 54 -17.43 4.00 -12.28
CA ARG A 54 -18.29 4.06 -13.48
C ARG A 54 -19.75 4.38 -13.16
N LEU A 55 -20.25 3.89 -12.03
CA LEU A 55 -21.63 4.13 -11.56
C LEU A 55 -21.78 5.41 -10.73
N GLN A 56 -20.70 6.18 -10.54
CA GLN A 56 -20.69 7.41 -9.72
C GLN A 56 -21.17 7.17 -8.28
N LEU A 57 -20.71 6.07 -7.66
CA LEU A 57 -20.98 5.70 -6.27
C LEU A 57 -19.73 5.97 -5.41
N PRO A 58 -19.47 7.22 -4.98
CA PRO A 58 -18.23 7.60 -4.31
C PRO A 58 -18.02 6.88 -2.97
N GLU A 59 -19.10 6.67 -2.21
CA GLU A 59 -19.05 5.95 -0.94
C GLU A 59 -18.65 4.47 -1.12
N LEU A 60 -19.16 3.82 -2.18
CA LEU A 60 -18.77 2.45 -2.52
C LEU A 60 -17.32 2.39 -3.01
N ARG A 61 -16.88 3.39 -3.80
CA ARG A 61 -15.49 3.50 -4.28
C ARG A 61 -14.53 3.64 -3.09
N SER A 62 -14.85 4.51 -2.14
CA SER A 62 -14.11 4.70 -0.88
C SER A 62 -14.09 3.42 -0.05
N LEU A 63 -15.24 2.75 0.11
CA LEU A 63 -15.33 1.48 0.81
C LEU A 63 -14.44 0.42 0.16
N ALA A 64 -14.49 0.27 -1.15
CA ALA A 64 -13.68 -0.71 -1.88
C ALA A 64 -12.18 -0.43 -1.75
N HIS A 65 -11.76 0.82 -1.92
CA HIS A 65 -10.37 1.25 -1.69
C HIS A 65 -9.87 0.88 -0.29
N SER A 66 -10.74 1.09 0.70
CA SER A 66 -10.42 0.73 2.06
C SER A 66 -10.23 -0.79 2.23
N LYS A 67 -10.97 -1.62 1.49
CA LYS A 67 -10.82 -3.08 1.62
C LYS A 67 -9.56 -3.61 0.95
N ILE A 68 -9.17 -3.02 -0.19
CA ILE A 68 -7.96 -3.42 -0.94
C ILE A 68 -6.73 -3.49 -0.02
N HIS A 69 -6.48 -2.46 0.78
CA HIS A 69 -5.28 -2.44 1.65
C HIS A 69 -5.34 -3.40 2.85
N ARG A 70 -6.49 -4.04 3.10
CA ARG A 70 -6.69 -5.01 4.18
C ARG A 70 -6.66 -6.45 3.69
N THR A 71 -6.69 -6.65 2.37
CA THR A 71 -6.62 -7.97 1.77
C THR A 71 -5.16 -8.39 1.66
N ALA A 72 -4.82 -9.50 2.32
CA ALA A 72 -3.52 -10.13 2.13
C ALA A 72 -3.50 -10.90 0.80
N SER A 73 -2.37 -10.88 0.10
CA SER A 73 -2.17 -11.58 -1.16
C SER A 73 -0.72 -12.06 -1.30
N THR A 74 -0.48 -13.02 -2.18
CA THR A 74 0.88 -13.43 -2.57
C THR A 74 1.45 -12.48 -3.62
N ALA A 75 2.76 -12.55 -3.90
CA ALA A 75 3.41 -11.74 -4.93
C ALA A 75 2.74 -11.89 -6.31
N LYS A 76 2.29 -13.11 -6.65
CA LYS A 76 1.57 -13.40 -7.90
C LYS A 76 0.17 -12.78 -7.91
N GLY A 77 -0.56 -12.86 -6.80
CA GLY A 77 -1.87 -12.22 -6.68
C GLY A 77 -1.78 -10.69 -6.72
N GLU A 78 -0.71 -10.10 -6.16
CA GLU A 78 -0.44 -8.66 -6.24
C GLU A 78 -0.15 -8.21 -7.68
N LEU A 79 0.53 -9.05 -8.47
CA LEU A 79 0.72 -8.79 -9.91
C LEU A 79 -0.58 -8.91 -10.69
N ALA A 80 -1.43 -9.90 -10.38
CA ALA A 80 -2.74 -10.03 -10.99
C ALA A 80 -3.61 -8.79 -10.70
N TYR A 81 -3.56 -8.29 -9.47
CA TYR A 81 -4.20 -7.05 -9.06
C TYR A 81 -3.62 -5.83 -9.79
N ALA A 82 -2.29 -5.67 -9.84
CA ALA A 82 -1.63 -4.59 -10.57
C ALA A 82 -2.04 -4.60 -12.05
N ARG A 83 -2.02 -5.77 -12.70
CA ARG A 83 -2.45 -5.95 -14.08
C ARG A 83 -3.88 -5.46 -14.31
N TYR A 84 -4.80 -5.80 -13.39
CA TYR A 84 -6.17 -5.32 -13.46
C TYR A 84 -6.27 -3.80 -13.33
N VAL A 85 -5.57 -3.20 -12.36
CA VAL A 85 -5.57 -1.75 -12.14
C VAL A 85 -5.09 -1.00 -13.38
N TYR A 86 -3.93 -1.37 -13.92
CA TYR A 86 -3.37 -0.68 -15.08
C TYR A 86 -4.19 -0.88 -16.37
N LYS A 87 -4.95 -1.97 -16.44
CA LYS A 87 -5.84 -2.26 -17.57
C LYS A 87 -7.20 -1.56 -17.49
N GLU A 88 -7.84 -1.56 -16.33
CA GLU A 88 -9.26 -1.23 -16.19
C GLU A 88 -9.56 0.11 -15.50
N SER A 89 -8.60 0.67 -14.76
CA SER A 89 -8.75 1.97 -14.11
C SER A 89 -8.26 3.12 -15.00
N ASN A 90 -8.75 4.33 -14.72
CA ASN A 90 -8.30 5.54 -15.41
C ASN A 90 -6.76 5.72 -15.25
N PRO A 91 -6.03 6.02 -16.34
CA PRO A 91 -4.62 6.42 -16.32
C PRO A 91 -4.23 7.40 -15.23
N GLU A 92 -5.09 8.39 -14.99
CA GLU A 92 -4.87 9.49 -14.04
C GLU A 92 -5.29 9.15 -12.61
N ASP A 93 -5.82 7.95 -12.35
CA ASP A 93 -6.25 7.55 -11.01
C ASP A 93 -5.07 7.16 -10.12
N ALA A 94 -4.39 8.20 -9.64
CA ALA A 94 -3.28 8.06 -8.70
C ALA A 94 -3.69 7.43 -7.37
N THR A 95 -4.99 7.41 -7.01
CA THR A 95 -5.44 6.90 -5.70
C THR A 95 -5.28 5.38 -5.58
N ILE A 96 -5.38 4.66 -6.70
CA ILE A 96 -5.18 3.21 -6.76
C ILE A 96 -3.83 2.84 -7.40
N ARG A 97 -3.32 3.62 -8.36
CA ARG A 97 -2.05 3.34 -9.04
C ARG A 97 -0.82 3.60 -8.18
N LYS A 98 -0.79 4.74 -7.46
CA LYS A 98 0.37 5.12 -6.63
C LYS A 98 0.66 4.11 -5.51
N PRO A 99 -0.33 3.60 -4.76
CA PRO A 99 -0.07 2.55 -3.76
C PRO A 99 0.47 1.26 -4.38
N VAL A 100 -0.03 0.85 -5.55
CA VAL A 100 0.46 -0.34 -6.28
C VAL A 100 1.92 -0.16 -6.66
N ALA A 101 2.27 0.97 -7.28
CA ALA A 101 3.65 1.27 -7.65
C ALA A 101 4.56 1.35 -6.41
N ALA A 102 4.10 1.97 -5.32
CA ALA A 102 4.86 2.09 -4.07
C ALA A 102 5.11 0.73 -3.39
N PHE A 103 4.14 -0.16 -3.41
CA PHE A 103 4.30 -1.53 -2.91
C PHE A 103 5.43 -2.25 -3.64
N TRP A 104 5.45 -2.18 -4.98
CA TRP A 104 6.49 -2.80 -5.79
C TRP A 104 7.83 -2.07 -5.69
N ALA A 105 7.86 -0.75 -5.63
CA ALA A 105 9.10 0.00 -5.46
C ALA A 105 9.85 -0.40 -4.17
N THR A 106 9.12 -0.60 -3.08
CA THR A 106 9.71 -0.92 -1.77
C THR A 106 10.08 -2.40 -1.59
N ARG A 107 9.38 -3.33 -2.26
CA ARG A 107 9.53 -4.78 -2.04
C ARG A 107 9.98 -5.57 -3.27
N SER A 108 10.19 -4.90 -4.41
CA SER A 108 10.55 -5.53 -5.68
C SER A 108 11.78 -6.43 -5.57
N PHE A 109 12.77 -6.06 -4.74
CA PHE A 109 13.95 -6.89 -4.53
C PHE A 109 13.60 -8.29 -4.02
N SER A 110 12.67 -8.41 -3.06
CA SER A 110 12.28 -9.70 -2.51
C SER A 110 11.24 -10.38 -3.39
N LEU A 111 10.15 -9.67 -3.75
CA LEU A 111 8.97 -10.27 -4.41
C LEU A 111 9.23 -10.73 -5.83
N ARG A 112 10.19 -10.13 -6.55
CA ARG A 112 10.48 -10.52 -7.93
C ARG A 112 11.01 -11.95 -8.07
N HIS A 113 11.68 -12.49 -7.05
CA HIS A 113 12.22 -13.86 -7.13
C HIS A 113 11.10 -14.91 -7.14
N ASP A 114 9.99 -14.63 -6.45
CA ASP A 114 8.85 -15.54 -6.34
C ASP A 114 7.90 -15.46 -7.55
N ALA A 115 7.97 -14.38 -8.32
CA ALA A 115 7.05 -14.07 -9.42
C ALA A 115 7.75 -13.43 -10.63
N GLU A 116 9.01 -13.81 -10.91
CA GLU A 116 9.82 -13.23 -11.98
C GLU A 116 9.14 -13.30 -13.37
N PRO A 117 8.58 -14.44 -13.81
CA PRO A 117 7.97 -14.50 -15.13
C PRO A 117 6.73 -13.62 -15.22
N GLU A 118 5.90 -13.58 -14.17
CA GLU A 118 4.73 -12.71 -14.12
C GLU A 118 5.12 -11.23 -14.07
N PHE A 119 6.18 -10.87 -13.31
CA PHE A 119 6.68 -9.51 -13.21
C PHE A 119 7.22 -9.02 -14.55
N LYS A 120 8.02 -9.86 -15.24
CA LYS A 120 8.52 -9.56 -16.59
C LYS A 120 7.37 -9.35 -17.57
N ALA A 121 6.37 -10.24 -17.56
CA ALA A 121 5.20 -10.11 -18.41
C ALA A 121 4.43 -8.80 -18.14
N MET A 122 4.24 -8.44 -16.87
CA MET A 122 3.58 -7.18 -16.47
C MET A 122 4.33 -5.95 -17.00
N CYS A 123 5.66 -5.92 -16.86
CA CYS A 123 6.48 -4.81 -17.36
C CYS A 123 6.42 -4.64 -18.89
N LEU A 124 6.30 -5.74 -19.64
CA LEU A 124 6.22 -5.72 -21.10
C LEU A 124 4.82 -5.34 -21.60
N GLU A 125 3.77 -5.79 -20.92
CA GLU A 125 2.39 -5.51 -21.31
C GLU A 125 1.91 -4.12 -20.88
N PHE A 126 2.37 -3.64 -19.72
CA PHE A 126 2.01 -2.34 -19.18
C PHE A 126 3.27 -1.53 -18.85
N PRO A 127 3.95 -0.92 -19.84
CA PRO A 127 5.18 -0.16 -19.61
C PRO A 127 5.04 0.98 -18.59
N GLN A 128 3.85 1.58 -18.50
CA GLN A 128 3.56 2.62 -17.50
C GLN A 128 3.77 2.11 -16.06
N PHE A 129 3.44 0.85 -15.78
CA PHE A 129 3.69 0.26 -14.45
C PHE A 129 5.17 0.26 -14.11
N SER A 130 6.03 -0.14 -15.05
CA SER A 130 7.47 -0.13 -14.86
C SER A 130 7.99 1.29 -14.63
N TYR A 131 7.48 2.26 -15.39
CA TYR A 131 7.83 3.67 -15.23
C TYR A 131 7.48 4.19 -13.83
N ASP A 132 6.24 3.97 -13.37
CA ASP A 132 5.76 4.41 -12.06
C ASP A 132 6.58 3.79 -10.92
N VAL A 133 6.92 2.50 -11.03
CA VAL A 133 7.77 1.80 -10.06
C VAL A 133 9.20 2.36 -10.08
N LEU A 134 9.80 2.55 -11.25
CA LEU A 134 11.17 3.07 -11.38
C LEU A 134 11.29 4.49 -10.85
N GLN A 135 10.32 5.36 -11.15
CA GLN A 135 10.29 6.72 -10.65
C GLN A 135 10.30 6.74 -9.12
N LEU A 136 9.45 5.94 -8.47
CA LEU A 136 9.43 5.84 -7.01
C LEU A 136 10.72 5.26 -6.42
N VAL A 137 11.37 4.31 -7.10
CA VAL A 137 12.67 3.77 -6.66
C VAL A 137 13.76 4.83 -6.75
N LEU A 138 13.80 5.61 -7.84
CA LEU A 138 14.76 6.69 -8.02
C LEU A 138 14.56 7.80 -6.99
N ASP A 139 13.31 8.23 -6.77
CA ASP A 139 12.96 9.22 -5.74
C ASP A 139 13.41 8.77 -4.34
N GLN A 140 13.21 7.48 -4.02
CA GLN A 140 13.65 6.91 -2.75
C GLN A 140 15.18 6.86 -2.62
N GLN A 141 15.91 6.62 -3.72
CA GLN A 141 17.36 6.63 -3.73
C GLN A 141 17.92 8.05 -3.58
N GLU A 142 17.36 9.02 -4.29
CA GLU A 142 17.76 10.43 -4.18
C GLU A 142 17.58 10.92 -2.74
N LYS A 143 16.40 10.67 -2.14
CA LYS A 143 16.13 11.03 -0.75
C LYS A 143 17.10 10.38 0.23
N LYS A 144 17.48 9.12 0.02
CA LYS A 144 18.48 8.43 0.86
C LYS A 144 19.86 9.08 0.75
N ARG A 145 20.28 9.45 -0.46
CA ARG A 145 21.55 10.15 -0.69
C ARG A 145 21.56 11.51 -0.01
N THR A 146 20.51 12.31 -0.16
CA THR A 146 20.42 13.63 0.50
C THR A 146 20.40 13.52 2.03
N ALA A 147 19.82 12.47 2.60
CA ALA A 147 19.85 12.22 4.04
C ALA A 147 21.25 11.83 4.54
N ASP A 148 22.02 11.08 3.75
CA ASP A 148 23.43 10.77 4.05
C ASP A 148 24.35 12.00 3.86
N ASP A 149 24.03 12.86 2.88
CA ASP A 149 24.83 14.04 2.51
C ASP A 149 24.47 15.29 3.33
N THR A 150 23.48 15.22 4.23
CA THR A 150 23.39 16.18 5.34
C THR A 150 24.43 15.79 6.39
N PRO A 151 25.58 16.48 6.49
CA PRO A 151 26.42 16.28 7.64
C PRO A 151 25.59 16.77 8.82
N THR A 152 25.26 15.88 9.74
CA THR A 152 25.09 16.26 11.13
C THR A 152 26.31 17.09 11.49
N ARG A 153 26.19 18.41 11.40
CA ARG A 153 27.04 19.40 12.08
C ARG A 153 26.78 19.25 13.58
N SER A 154 27.09 18.09 14.12
CA SER A 154 27.51 17.91 15.49
C SER A 154 29.03 17.94 15.46
N GLY A 155 29.59 19.10 15.11
CA GLY A 155 30.96 19.39 15.50
C GLY A 155 31.05 19.26 17.02
N PRO A 156 32.22 18.89 17.57
CA PRO A 156 32.39 18.79 19.00
C PRO A 156 32.15 20.18 19.60
N SER A 157 30.96 20.40 20.16
CA SER A 157 30.71 21.54 21.03
C SER A 157 31.55 21.32 22.28
N VAL A 158 32.77 21.85 22.25
CA VAL A 158 33.53 22.18 23.45
C VAL A 158 32.62 23.09 24.27
N VAL A 159 31.93 22.51 25.25
CA VAL A 159 31.28 23.27 26.31
C VAL A 159 32.37 23.57 27.34
N PRO A 160 32.78 24.83 27.55
CA PRO A 160 33.68 25.17 28.63
C PRO A 160 32.96 24.89 29.95
N GLY A 161 33.61 24.14 30.82
CA GLY A 161 33.07 23.72 32.11
C GLY A 161 32.49 24.87 32.94
N SER A 162 31.37 24.59 33.59
CA SER A 162 30.97 25.30 34.79
C SER A 162 30.39 24.32 35.80
N THR A 163 31.29 23.81 36.62
CA THR A 163 31.02 23.21 37.92
C THR A 163 30.35 24.24 38.83
N ARG A 164 29.04 24.10 39.10
CA ARG A 164 28.43 24.66 40.30
C ARG A 164 27.81 23.55 41.15
N LYS A 165 28.51 23.31 42.26
CA LYS A 165 28.17 22.46 43.41
C LYS A 165 26.67 22.46 43.74
N ARG A 166 26.11 21.26 43.95
CA ARG A 166 24.93 21.06 44.80
C ARG A 166 25.29 21.45 46.25
N ALA A 167 24.51 22.35 46.84
CA ALA A 167 24.53 22.56 48.28
C ALA A 167 23.79 21.39 48.97
N ARG A 168 24.50 20.65 49.83
CA ARG A 168 23.90 19.84 50.89
C ARG A 168 23.52 20.80 52.02
N VAL A 169 22.25 20.84 52.40
CA VAL A 169 21.83 21.37 53.70
C VAL A 169 21.63 20.17 54.60
N SER A 170 22.51 20.01 55.57
CA SER A 170 22.32 19.15 56.75
C SER A 170 21.50 19.94 57.78
N GLN A 171 20.43 19.34 58.29
CA GLN A 171 19.79 19.81 59.52
C GLN A 171 20.14 18.85 60.67
N VAL A 172 20.52 19.52 61.77
CA VAL A 172 20.73 19.10 63.17
C VAL A 172 21.98 18.26 63.46
#